data_AF-A0AAN8F9V1-F1
#
_entry.id   AF-A0AAN8F9V1-F1
#
_cell.length_a   1.000
_cell.length_b   1.000
_cell.length_c   1.000
_cell.angle_alpha   90.00
_cell.angle_beta   90.00
_cell.angle_gamma   90.00
#
_symmetry.space_group_name_H-M   'P 1'
#
loop_
_entity.id
_entity.type
_entity.pdbx_description
1 polymer ?
#
loop_
_entity_poly.entity_id
_entity_poly.type
_entity_poly.pdbx_seq_one_letter_code
_entity_poly.pdbx_strand_id
1 'polypeptide(L)'
;MELGPSRISVEEYRNLQEKVQQLQSRVDSKTETIARSLTLERNLERVEMEVHKYAANEVDMRTSFKLEKQKLTDEIESLRKELSAAVTENAELKAEKIDLQKNCKLFRQRIAKFEIASLESPSTPQEFTSSLHRKPSEDVGTDGLGKYEKLYKEFKQIETDLHAVLGIKEELVMERDALVKKVERLTTEMSFLLNGDPRRVAEDLDTLIAENRFLKARLDSANEESETMKATLSKYRAMTESRPSTASPVANQDSSLGEKSSVAVVNMKQIRELLSSHAIKLDDNDYKAITAILLDLCNDKQMALTHLRRANKVLGNRVNEVESHLAVLEAKSRSTSPNKPS
;
A
#
# COMPACT_ATOMS: atom_id res chain seq x y z
N MET A 1 -0.50 -69.33 66.92
CA MET A 1 -0.15 -67.99 67.43
C MET A 1 -0.41 -67.01 66.32
N GLU A 2 -1.46 -66.22 66.49
CA GLU A 2 -1.86 -65.17 65.54
C GLU A 2 -0.79 -64.08 65.50
N LEU A 3 -0.29 -63.78 64.31
CA LEU A 3 0.61 -62.65 64.07
C LEU A 3 -0.22 -61.37 64.24
N GLY A 4 -0.11 -60.74 65.41
CA GLY A 4 -0.80 -59.48 65.72
C GLY A 4 -0.37 -58.33 64.79
N PRO A 5 -1.25 -57.36 64.52
CA PRO A 5 -0.98 -56.28 63.57
C PRO A 5 0.14 -55.38 64.11
N SER A 6 1.21 -55.24 63.33
CA SER A 6 2.32 -54.34 63.66
C SER A 6 1.81 -52.90 63.69
N ARG A 7 1.81 -52.27 64.88
CA ARG A 7 1.44 -50.86 65.05
C ARG A 7 2.62 -49.99 64.61
N ILE A 8 2.40 -49.24 63.53
CA ILE A 8 3.34 -48.25 62.99
C ILE A 8 3.62 -47.19 64.07
N SER A 9 4.88 -46.81 64.26
CA SER A 9 5.29 -45.79 65.21
C SER A 9 4.84 -44.38 64.76
N VAL A 10 4.60 -43.46 65.69
CA VAL A 10 4.23 -42.06 65.38
C VAL A 10 5.32 -41.39 64.51
N GLU A 11 6.58 -41.73 64.74
CA GLU A 11 7.72 -41.27 63.93
C GLU A 11 7.65 -41.79 62.48
N GLU A 12 7.27 -43.05 62.30
CA GLU A 12 7.11 -43.66 60.97
C GLU A 12 5.94 -43.02 60.21
N TYR A 13 4.84 -42.70 60.90
CA TYR A 13 3.70 -42.00 60.33
C TYR A 13 4.06 -40.56 59.90
N ARG A 14 4.83 -39.82 60.72
CA ARG A 14 5.32 -38.49 60.37
C ARG A 14 6.24 -38.54 59.14
N ASN A 15 7.17 -39.49 59.09
CA ASN A 15 8.04 -39.70 57.94
C ASN A 15 7.26 -40.07 56.66
N LEU A 16 6.20 -40.86 56.78
CA LEU A 16 5.28 -41.18 55.68
C LEU A 16 4.54 -39.94 55.19
N GLN A 17 4.02 -39.09 56.09
CA GLN A 17 3.36 -37.82 55.72
C GLN A 17 4.30 -36.87 54.98
N GLU A 18 5.52 -36.67 55.47
CA GLU A 18 6.53 -35.85 54.78
C GLU A 18 6.87 -36.42 53.40
N LYS A 19 6.97 -37.76 53.28
CA LYS A 19 7.24 -38.40 52.00
C LYS A 19 6.11 -38.20 51.01
N VAL A 20 4.86 -38.31 51.45
CA VAL A 20 3.67 -38.03 50.63
C VAL A 20 3.66 -36.58 50.16
N GLN A 21 3.97 -35.63 51.04
CA GLN A 21 4.03 -34.21 50.67
C GLN A 21 5.15 -33.91 49.66
N GLN A 22 6.32 -34.52 49.82
CA GLN A 22 7.42 -34.43 48.84
C GLN A 22 7.12 -35.11 47.50
N LEU A 23 6.30 -36.15 47.50
CA LEU A 23 5.84 -36.78 46.26
C LEU A 23 4.79 -35.92 45.58
N GLN A 24 3.87 -35.32 46.33
CA GLN A 24 2.85 -34.42 45.80
C GLN A 24 3.46 -33.19 45.13
N SER A 25 4.40 -32.51 45.80
CA SER A 25 5.09 -31.34 45.21
C SER A 25 5.87 -31.69 43.94
N ARG A 26 6.40 -32.91 43.86
CA ARG A 26 7.10 -33.42 42.68
C ARG A 26 6.15 -33.76 41.55
N VAL A 27 4.97 -34.28 41.85
CA VAL A 27 3.90 -34.50 40.85
C VAL A 27 3.44 -33.17 40.29
N ASP A 28 3.18 -32.18 41.15
CA ASP A 28 2.72 -30.84 40.75
C ASP A 28 3.77 -30.10 39.89
N SER A 29 5.05 -30.20 40.28
CA SER A 29 6.16 -29.67 39.47
C SER A 29 6.27 -30.37 38.11
N LYS A 30 6.05 -31.68 38.06
CA LYS A 30 6.09 -32.45 36.82
C LYS A 30 4.91 -32.13 35.90
N THR A 31 3.69 -31.97 36.43
CA THR A 31 2.52 -31.56 35.65
C THR A 31 2.68 -30.14 35.10
N GLU A 32 3.24 -29.22 35.89
CA GLU A 32 3.55 -27.87 35.41
C GLU A 32 4.59 -27.91 34.26
N THR A 33 5.62 -28.73 34.39
CA THR A 33 6.64 -28.91 33.34
C THR A 33 6.03 -29.47 32.05
N ILE A 34 5.13 -30.46 32.15
CA ILE A 34 4.41 -31.02 31.00
C ILE A 34 3.54 -29.95 30.32
N ALA A 35 2.81 -29.14 31.09
CA ALA A 35 1.98 -28.07 30.54
C ALA A 35 2.81 -27.02 29.79
N ARG A 36 3.98 -26.65 30.34
CA ARG A 36 4.93 -25.76 29.67
C ARG A 36 5.47 -26.39 28.38
N SER A 37 5.84 -27.66 28.39
CA SER A 37 6.31 -28.39 27.19
C SER A 37 5.27 -28.40 26.08
N LEU A 38 4.02 -28.74 26.39
CA LEU A 38 2.91 -28.74 25.42
C LEU A 38 2.62 -27.34 24.86
N THR A 39 2.86 -26.29 25.64
CA THR A 39 2.71 -24.91 25.16
C THR A 39 3.85 -24.53 24.22
N LEU A 40 5.07 -24.95 24.52
CA LEU A 40 6.24 -24.74 23.65
C LEU A 40 6.10 -25.50 22.33
N GLU A 41 5.62 -26.75 22.35
CA GLU A 41 5.35 -27.54 21.13
C GLU A 41 4.36 -26.84 20.20
N ARG A 42 3.22 -26.38 20.72
CA ARG A 42 2.24 -25.61 19.92
C ARG A 42 2.80 -24.32 19.35
N ASN A 43 3.62 -23.62 20.13
CA ASN A 43 4.27 -22.39 19.66
C ASN A 43 5.29 -22.69 18.56
N LEU A 44 6.03 -23.80 18.67
CA LEU A 44 7.01 -24.24 17.68
C LEU A 44 6.31 -24.63 16.38
N GLU A 45 5.23 -25.41 16.43
CA GLU A 45 4.41 -25.74 15.25
C GLU A 45 3.88 -24.48 14.55
N ARG A 46 3.41 -23.48 15.32
CA ARG A 46 2.96 -22.20 14.74
C ARG A 46 4.08 -21.48 14.02
N VAL A 47 5.27 -21.41 14.62
CA VAL A 47 6.44 -20.76 14.00
C VAL A 47 6.89 -21.52 12.75
N GLU A 48 6.88 -22.85 12.77
CA GLU A 48 7.21 -23.68 11.60
C GLU A 48 6.26 -23.39 10.43
N MET A 49 4.95 -23.29 10.70
CA MET A 49 3.96 -22.90 9.68
C MET A 49 4.22 -21.49 9.13
N GLU A 50 4.55 -20.52 9.99
CA GLU A 50 4.89 -19.16 9.56
C GLU A 50 6.14 -19.16 8.65
N VAL A 51 7.18 -19.90 9.03
CA VAL A 51 8.41 -20.05 8.22
C VAL A 51 8.10 -20.64 6.85
N HIS A 52 7.25 -21.68 6.79
CA HIS A 52 6.85 -22.29 5.51
C HIS A 52 6.09 -21.30 4.62
N LYS A 53 5.20 -20.50 5.21
CA LYS A 53 4.47 -19.45 4.50
C LYS A 53 5.40 -18.36 3.95
N TYR A 54 6.37 -17.91 4.75
CA TYR A 54 7.34 -16.91 4.30
C TYR A 54 8.25 -17.46 3.19
N ALA A 55 8.68 -18.72 3.28
CA ALA A 55 9.48 -19.37 2.24
C ALA A 55 8.71 -19.48 0.91
N ALA A 56 7.41 -19.85 0.96
CA ALA A 56 6.56 -19.88 -0.23
C ALA A 56 6.40 -18.49 -0.85
N ASN A 57 6.09 -17.47 -0.04
CA ASN A 57 5.98 -16.09 -0.51
C ASN A 57 7.28 -15.57 -1.13
N GLU A 58 8.45 -15.93 -0.57
CA GLU A 58 9.75 -15.54 -1.12
C GLU A 58 9.97 -16.15 -2.51
N VAL A 59 9.62 -17.42 -2.71
CA VAL A 59 9.71 -18.09 -4.01
C VAL A 59 8.77 -17.44 -5.03
N ASP A 60 7.53 -17.14 -4.64
CA ASP A 60 6.55 -16.47 -5.51
C ASP A 60 7.00 -15.06 -5.91
N MET A 61 7.53 -14.28 -4.98
CA MET A 61 8.09 -12.96 -5.28
C MET A 61 9.31 -13.05 -6.21
N ARG A 62 10.23 -13.99 -5.95
CA ARG A 62 11.42 -14.19 -6.81
C ARG A 62 11.03 -14.61 -8.22
N THR A 63 10.04 -15.49 -8.38
CA THR A 63 9.59 -15.95 -9.70
C THR A 63 8.87 -14.84 -10.47
N SER A 64 7.99 -14.10 -9.80
CA SER A 64 7.31 -12.92 -10.38
C SER A 64 8.31 -11.87 -10.85
N PHE A 65 9.27 -11.50 -9.99
CA PHE A 65 10.31 -10.53 -10.35
C PHE A 65 11.19 -11.01 -11.52
N LYS A 66 11.54 -12.31 -11.55
CA LYS A 66 12.31 -12.89 -12.66
C LYS A 66 11.55 -12.80 -13.98
N LEU A 67 10.24 -13.06 -13.96
CA LEU A 67 9.39 -12.97 -15.14
C LEU A 67 9.23 -11.53 -15.63
N GLU A 68 9.00 -10.58 -14.72
CA GLU A 68 8.90 -9.16 -15.04
C GLU A 68 10.21 -8.61 -15.62
N LYS A 69 11.34 -8.96 -15.01
CA LYS A 69 12.68 -8.63 -15.52
C LYS A 69 12.87 -9.17 -16.94
N GLN A 70 12.45 -10.39 -17.22
CA GLN A 70 12.57 -10.98 -18.56
C GLN A 70 11.72 -10.19 -19.57
N LYS A 71 10.45 -9.91 -19.24
CA LYS A 71 9.56 -9.12 -20.13
C LYS A 71 10.13 -7.75 -20.47
N LEU A 72 10.64 -7.03 -19.46
CA LEU A 72 11.28 -5.72 -19.69
C LEU A 72 12.55 -5.84 -20.55
N THR A 73 13.31 -6.93 -20.39
CA THR A 73 14.49 -7.17 -21.23
C THR A 73 14.10 -7.40 -22.69
N ASP A 74 13.07 -8.22 -22.92
CA ASP A 74 12.56 -8.53 -24.26
C ASP A 74 11.97 -7.27 -24.93
N GLU A 75 11.27 -6.42 -24.17
CA GLU A 75 10.73 -5.14 -24.67
C GLU A 75 11.85 -4.16 -25.06
N ILE A 76 12.89 -4.04 -24.24
CA ILE A 76 14.07 -3.23 -24.56
C ILE A 76 14.74 -3.72 -25.84
N GLU A 77 14.86 -5.04 -26.03
CA GLU A 77 15.45 -5.62 -27.23
C GLU A 77 14.60 -5.34 -28.48
N SER A 78 13.27 -5.44 -28.38
CA SER A 78 12.34 -5.07 -29.45
C SER A 78 12.46 -3.60 -29.83
N LEU A 79 12.44 -2.70 -28.84
CA LEU A 79 12.57 -1.25 -29.07
C LEU A 79 13.93 -0.88 -29.68
N ARG A 80 15.00 -1.56 -29.29
CA ARG A 80 16.33 -1.39 -29.91
C ARG A 80 16.32 -1.79 -31.38
N LYS A 81 15.63 -2.88 -31.72
CA LYS A 81 15.50 -3.34 -33.11
C LYS A 81 14.69 -2.36 -33.94
N GLU A 82 13.55 -1.88 -33.43
CA GLU A 82 12.72 -0.86 -34.09
C GLU A 82 13.50 0.44 -34.30
N LEU A 83 14.22 0.91 -33.28
CA LEU A 83 15.09 2.08 -33.39
C LEU A 83 16.15 1.90 -34.48
N SER A 84 16.79 0.72 -34.55
CA SER A 84 17.78 0.43 -35.59
C SER A 84 17.19 0.46 -37.00
N ALA A 85 15.97 -0.08 -37.18
CA ALA A 85 15.27 -0.08 -38.46
C ALA A 85 14.85 1.32 -38.89
N ALA A 86 14.33 2.13 -37.95
CA ALA A 86 13.98 3.51 -38.21
C ALA A 86 15.21 4.36 -38.58
N VAL A 87 16.37 4.08 -37.98
CA VAL A 87 17.63 4.76 -38.32
C VAL A 87 18.09 4.40 -39.73
N THR A 88 18.00 3.14 -40.13
CA THR A 88 18.37 2.72 -41.49
C THR A 88 17.43 3.34 -42.53
N GLU A 89 16.12 3.32 -42.29
CA GLU A 89 15.13 3.94 -43.17
C GLU A 89 15.36 5.46 -43.30
N ASN A 90 15.66 6.14 -42.19
CA ASN A 90 15.96 7.58 -42.22
C ASN A 90 17.22 7.89 -43.04
N ALA A 91 18.24 7.02 -42.99
CA ALA A 91 19.45 7.16 -43.79
C ALA A 91 19.16 6.97 -45.29
N GLU A 92 18.34 5.98 -45.64
CA GLU A 92 17.90 5.72 -47.02
C GLU A 92 17.11 6.90 -47.59
N LEU A 93 16.11 7.40 -46.85
CA LEU A 93 15.31 8.56 -47.24
C LEU A 93 16.17 9.83 -47.41
N LYS A 94 17.20 10.01 -46.57
CA LYS A 94 18.17 11.12 -46.73
C LYS A 94 18.99 10.96 -48.00
N ALA A 95 19.42 9.75 -48.34
CA ALA A 95 20.15 9.49 -49.57
C ALA A 95 19.26 9.77 -50.81
N GLU A 96 18.02 9.28 -50.80
CA GLU A 96 17.05 9.52 -51.87
C GLU A 96 16.77 11.02 -52.05
N LYS A 97 16.59 11.76 -50.96
CA LYS A 97 16.43 13.22 -51.00
C LYS A 97 17.61 13.91 -51.69
N ILE A 98 18.84 13.50 -51.40
CA ILE A 98 20.05 14.07 -52.01
C ILE A 98 20.06 13.79 -53.52
N ASP A 99 19.71 12.58 -53.93
CA ASP A 99 19.70 12.21 -55.34
C ASP A 99 18.60 12.90 -56.13
N LEU A 100 17.39 13.03 -55.56
CA LEU A 100 16.32 13.85 -56.13
C LEU A 100 16.74 15.32 -56.27
N GLN A 101 17.43 15.89 -55.27
CA GLN A 101 17.96 17.25 -55.37
C GLN A 101 18.99 17.40 -56.50
N LYS A 102 19.87 16.42 -56.72
CA LYS A 102 20.81 16.42 -57.85
C LYS A 102 20.05 16.36 -59.18
N ASN A 103 19.06 15.49 -59.29
CA ASN A 103 18.21 15.37 -60.47
C ASN A 103 17.48 16.68 -60.78
N CYS A 104 16.89 17.34 -59.77
CA CYS A 104 16.26 18.66 -59.95
C CYS A 104 17.25 19.71 -60.47
N LYS A 105 18.50 19.73 -59.99
CA LYS A 105 19.53 20.64 -60.50
C LYS A 105 19.88 20.35 -61.96
N LEU A 106 20.03 19.08 -62.33
CA LEU A 106 20.28 18.66 -63.71
C LEU A 106 19.12 19.04 -64.63
N PHE A 107 17.88 18.85 -64.20
CA PHE A 107 16.70 19.26 -64.95
C PHE A 107 16.67 20.78 -65.14
N ARG A 108 16.89 21.58 -64.09
CA ARG A 108 17.00 23.05 -64.19
C ARG A 108 18.08 23.49 -65.17
N GLN A 109 19.26 22.86 -65.13
CA GLN A 109 20.36 23.17 -66.06
C GLN A 109 19.99 22.80 -67.51
N ARG A 110 19.34 21.65 -67.72
CA ARG A 110 18.92 21.20 -69.05
C ARG A 110 17.86 22.14 -69.64
N ILE A 111 16.91 22.59 -68.81
CA ILE A 111 15.91 23.60 -69.20
C ILE A 111 16.61 24.90 -69.59
N ALA A 112 17.51 25.44 -68.75
CA ALA A 112 18.24 26.67 -69.05
C ALA A 112 19.07 26.58 -70.35
N LYS A 113 19.72 25.44 -70.61
CA LYS A 113 20.45 25.21 -71.88
C LYS A 113 19.51 25.21 -73.09
N PHE A 114 18.32 24.64 -72.95
CA PHE A 114 17.31 24.60 -74.02
C PHE A 114 16.72 25.99 -74.32
N GLU A 115 16.51 26.79 -73.28
CA GLU A 115 16.08 28.19 -73.39
C GLU A 115 17.14 29.06 -74.07
N ILE A 116 18.42 28.92 -73.70
CA ILE A 116 19.53 29.64 -74.35
C ILE A 116 19.68 29.23 -75.81
N ALA A 117 19.64 27.93 -76.12
CA ALA A 117 19.68 27.44 -77.50
C ALA A 117 18.51 27.93 -78.36
N SER A 118 17.35 28.20 -77.74
CA SER A 118 16.21 28.83 -78.42
C SER A 118 16.40 30.34 -78.64
N LEU A 119 17.21 31.01 -77.81
CA LEU A 119 17.49 32.45 -77.89
C LEU A 119 18.69 32.79 -78.80
N GLU A 120 19.67 31.89 -78.93
CA GLU A 120 20.85 32.07 -79.80
C GLU A 120 20.56 31.82 -81.29
N SER A 121 19.34 31.41 -81.65
CA SER A 121 18.89 31.33 -83.04
C SER A 121 18.36 32.71 -83.48
N PRO A 122 19.09 33.50 -84.30
CA PRO A 122 18.69 34.86 -84.62
C PRO A 122 17.58 34.83 -85.68
N SER A 123 16.38 35.30 -85.29
CA SER A 123 15.45 35.86 -86.27
C SER A 123 15.91 37.27 -86.62
N THR A 124 16.52 37.45 -87.79
CA THR A 124 16.79 38.78 -88.39
C THR A 124 15.54 39.35 -89.07
N PRO A 125 15.20 40.66 -88.88
CA PRO A 125 14.17 41.36 -89.67
C PRO A 125 14.76 42.17 -90.89
N GLN A 126 14.20 41.95 -92.10
CA GLN A 126 14.07 42.80 -93.35
C GLN A 126 15.31 43.53 -93.96
N GLU A 127 15.60 43.68 -95.28
CA GLU A 127 14.86 43.53 -96.57
C GLU A 127 15.79 43.61 -97.84
N PHE A 128 15.46 42.86 -98.92
CA PHE A 128 15.67 43.05 -100.40
C PHE A 128 17.09 43.31 -101.02
N THR A 129 17.58 42.77 -102.17
CA THR A 129 17.07 42.04 -103.38
C THR A 129 18.21 41.19 -104.02
N SER A 130 17.98 39.99 -104.59
CA SER A 130 17.90 39.64 -106.04
C SER A 130 18.10 38.10 -106.15
N SER A 131 17.48 37.24 -106.97
CA SER A 131 16.62 37.33 -108.15
C SER A 131 16.01 35.93 -108.41
N LEU A 132 14.77 35.90 -108.93
CA LEU A 132 14.13 34.81 -109.70
C LEU A 132 13.84 33.44 -109.04
N HIS A 133 12.65 33.25 -108.46
CA HIS A 133 11.53 32.50 -109.08
C HIS A 133 10.32 32.34 -108.11
N ARG A 134 9.28 33.15 -108.35
CA ARG A 134 7.85 32.80 -108.49
C ARG A 134 7.09 31.97 -107.41
N LYS A 135 6.13 32.70 -106.79
CA LYS A 135 4.74 32.34 -106.33
C LYS A 135 4.51 31.85 -104.88
N PRO A 136 3.30 32.13 -104.30
CA PRO A 136 3.18 32.65 -102.95
C PRO A 136 2.33 31.81 -101.97
N SER A 137 2.46 32.16 -100.69
CA SER A 137 1.44 32.13 -99.61
C SER A 137 0.85 30.79 -99.17
N GLU A 138 1.25 30.32 -97.98
CA GLU A 138 0.45 29.61 -96.94
C GLU A 138 1.40 28.95 -95.92
N ASP A 139 1.86 29.61 -94.82
CA ASP A 139 2.39 28.85 -93.65
C ASP A 139 2.65 29.61 -92.33
N VAL A 140 2.11 30.82 -92.10
CA VAL A 140 2.47 31.59 -90.86
C VAL A 140 1.53 31.30 -89.67
N GLY A 141 0.41 30.59 -89.88
CA GLY A 141 -0.56 30.28 -88.82
C GLY A 141 -0.31 28.99 -88.03
N THR A 142 0.57 28.11 -88.51
CA THR A 142 0.73 26.72 -88.01
C THR A 142 1.71 26.62 -86.83
N ASP A 143 2.79 27.41 -86.82
CA ASP A 143 3.85 27.34 -85.79
C ASP A 143 3.44 27.96 -84.43
N GLY A 144 2.60 29.01 -84.44
CA GLY A 144 2.09 29.62 -83.20
C GLY A 144 1.09 28.74 -82.46
N LEU A 145 0.25 28.02 -83.21
CA LEU A 145 -0.77 27.12 -82.67
C LEU A 145 -0.13 25.93 -81.94
N GLY A 146 0.93 25.36 -82.52
CA GLY A 146 1.66 24.23 -81.91
C GLY A 146 2.38 24.60 -80.61
N LYS A 147 2.91 25.84 -80.49
CA LYS A 147 3.50 26.34 -79.25
C LYS A 147 2.44 26.53 -78.16
N TYR A 148 1.28 27.10 -78.52
CA TYR A 148 0.17 27.25 -77.60
C TYR A 148 -0.35 25.90 -77.08
N GLU A 149 -0.48 24.90 -77.95
CA GLU A 149 -0.94 23.56 -77.55
C GLU A 149 0.04 22.87 -76.58
N LYS A 150 1.35 23.03 -76.77
CA LYS A 150 2.37 22.54 -75.83
C LYS A 150 2.28 23.23 -74.48
N LEU A 151 2.19 24.56 -74.47
CA LEU A 151 2.08 25.34 -73.23
C LEU A 151 0.77 25.03 -72.48
N TYR A 152 -0.31 24.78 -73.21
CA TYR A 152 -1.59 24.36 -72.61
C TYR A 152 -1.52 22.96 -71.99
N LYS A 153 -0.81 22.02 -72.62
CA LYS A 153 -0.55 20.68 -72.05
C LYS A 153 0.30 20.78 -70.79
N GLU A 154 1.35 21.59 -70.79
CA GLU A 154 2.19 21.84 -69.61
C GLU A 154 1.38 22.51 -68.48
N PHE A 155 0.56 23.51 -68.81
CA PHE A 155 -0.35 24.14 -67.85
C PHE A 155 -1.29 23.12 -67.22
N LYS A 156 -1.90 22.24 -68.03
CA LYS A 156 -2.78 21.18 -67.53
C LYS A 156 -2.04 20.17 -66.67
N GLN A 157 -0.80 19.82 -67.01
CA GLN A 157 0.02 18.94 -66.18
C GLN A 157 0.37 19.58 -64.83
N ILE A 158 0.75 20.87 -64.83
CA ILE A 158 1.03 21.61 -63.59
C ILE A 158 -0.24 21.71 -62.72
N GLU A 159 -1.40 21.92 -63.34
CA GLU A 159 -2.69 21.95 -62.64
C GLU A 159 -2.97 20.60 -61.97
N THR A 160 -2.73 19.46 -62.66
CA THR A 160 -2.90 18.13 -62.05
C THR A 160 -1.89 17.85 -60.95
N ASP A 161 -0.63 18.23 -61.15
CA ASP A 161 0.43 18.04 -60.15
C ASP A 161 0.16 18.88 -58.89
N LEU A 162 -0.36 20.10 -59.05
CA LEU A 162 -0.75 20.96 -57.93
C LEU A 162 -1.87 20.31 -57.10
N HIS A 163 -2.89 19.74 -57.74
CA HIS A 163 -3.96 19.03 -57.04
C HIS A 163 -3.42 17.81 -56.28
N ALA A 164 -2.51 17.04 -56.89
CA ALA A 164 -1.87 15.91 -56.23
C ALA A 164 -1.06 16.34 -55.00
N VAL A 165 -0.24 17.39 -55.12
CA VAL A 165 0.55 17.94 -54.01
C VAL A 165 -0.34 18.48 -52.90
N LEU A 166 -1.47 19.12 -53.22
CA LEU A 166 -2.42 19.57 -52.22
C LEU A 166 -3.05 18.40 -51.44
N GLY A 167 -3.40 17.30 -52.12
CA GLY A 167 -3.89 16.09 -51.47
C GLY A 167 -2.86 15.49 -50.50
N ILE A 168 -1.61 15.33 -50.94
CA ILE A 168 -0.52 14.85 -50.09
C ILE A 168 -0.31 15.78 -48.88
N LYS A 169 -0.39 17.11 -49.09
CA LYS A 169 -0.27 18.08 -48.00
C LYS A 169 -1.39 17.90 -46.96
N GLU A 170 -2.62 17.64 -47.39
CA GLU A 170 -3.75 17.39 -46.48
C GLU A 170 -3.55 16.11 -45.67
N GLU A 171 -3.07 15.04 -46.31
CA GLU A 171 -2.72 13.78 -45.62
C GLU A 171 -1.63 13.99 -44.56
N LEU A 172 -0.55 14.69 -44.91
CA LEU A 172 0.52 15.02 -43.96
C LEU A 172 0.03 15.90 -42.80
N VAL A 173 -0.91 16.81 -43.05
CA VAL A 173 -1.53 17.62 -42.00
C VAL A 173 -2.32 16.75 -41.04
N MET A 174 -3.13 15.80 -41.55
CA MET A 174 -3.88 14.85 -40.73
C MET A 174 -2.97 13.97 -39.89
N GLU A 175 -1.88 13.46 -40.47
CA GLU A 175 -0.90 12.64 -39.76
C GLU A 175 -0.19 13.42 -38.65
N ARG A 176 0.24 14.65 -38.94
CA ARG A 176 0.83 15.56 -37.95
C ARG A 176 -0.14 15.82 -36.80
N ASP A 177 -1.42 16.07 -37.07
CA ASP A 177 -2.42 16.30 -36.02
C ASP A 177 -2.68 15.05 -35.17
N ALA A 178 -2.65 13.86 -35.77
CA ALA A 178 -2.73 12.59 -35.03
C ALA A 178 -1.51 12.38 -34.11
N LEU A 179 -0.31 12.69 -34.61
CA LEU A 179 0.93 12.61 -33.83
C LEU A 179 0.94 13.61 -32.67
N VAL A 180 0.49 14.85 -32.89
CA VAL A 180 0.36 15.86 -31.82
C VAL A 180 -0.54 15.35 -30.70
N LYS A 181 -1.73 14.83 -31.04
CA LYS A 181 -2.65 14.24 -30.04
C LYS A 181 -2.02 13.06 -29.29
N LYS A 182 -1.24 12.23 -29.99
CA LYS A 182 -0.52 11.10 -29.37
C LYS A 182 0.51 11.60 -28.36
N VAL A 183 1.26 12.64 -28.71
CA VAL A 183 2.25 13.27 -27.82
C VAL A 183 1.56 13.89 -26.60
N GLU A 184 0.45 14.61 -26.78
CA GLU A 184 -0.32 15.17 -25.67
C GLU A 184 -0.79 14.08 -24.70
N ARG A 185 -1.39 12.99 -25.21
CA ARG A 185 -1.84 11.86 -24.39
C ARG A 185 -0.69 11.22 -23.61
N LEU A 186 0.41 10.91 -24.30
CA LEU A 186 1.59 10.30 -23.65
C LEU A 186 2.21 11.24 -22.61
N THR A 187 2.21 12.55 -22.87
CA THR A 187 2.71 13.55 -21.92
C THR A 187 1.85 13.59 -20.66
N THR A 188 0.51 13.52 -20.80
CA THR A 188 -0.38 13.41 -19.65
C THR A 188 -0.16 12.11 -18.87
N GLU A 189 -0.05 10.97 -19.55
CA GLU A 189 0.22 9.67 -18.91
C GLU A 189 1.56 9.65 -18.18
N MET A 190 2.61 10.18 -18.79
CA MET A 190 3.93 10.35 -18.19
C MET A 190 3.86 11.25 -16.95
N SER A 191 3.08 12.34 -17.02
CA SER A 191 2.89 13.25 -15.88
C SER A 191 2.19 12.55 -14.72
N PHE A 192 1.19 11.68 -15.00
CA PHE A 192 0.55 10.84 -13.99
C PHE A 192 1.51 9.81 -13.38
N LEU A 193 2.38 9.19 -14.19
CA LEU A 193 3.35 8.22 -13.71
C LEU A 193 4.45 8.87 -12.86
N LEU A 194 4.98 10.01 -13.29
CA LEU A 194 6.10 10.69 -12.63
C LEU A 194 5.66 11.44 -11.36
N ASN A 195 4.53 12.13 -11.40
CA ASN A 195 4.04 12.93 -10.27
C ASN A 195 3.06 12.16 -9.37
N GLY A 196 2.68 10.93 -9.76
CA GLY A 196 1.55 10.21 -9.18
C GLY A 196 0.21 10.86 -9.54
N ASP A 197 -0.89 10.11 -9.43
CA ASP A 197 -2.23 10.73 -9.43
C ASP A 197 -2.36 11.55 -8.13
N PRO A 198 -2.55 12.88 -8.20
CA PRO A 198 -2.68 13.72 -7.01
C PRO A 198 -3.80 13.23 -6.07
N ARG A 199 -4.84 12.59 -6.62
CA ARG A 199 -5.92 12.00 -5.82
C ARG A 199 -5.45 10.76 -5.09
N ARG A 200 -4.69 9.88 -5.76
CA ARG A 200 -4.13 8.68 -5.16
C ARG A 200 -3.10 9.00 -4.09
N VAL A 201 -2.26 10.02 -4.29
CA VAL A 201 -1.32 10.49 -3.27
C VAL A 201 -2.05 11.02 -2.03
N ALA A 202 -3.14 11.76 -2.21
CA ALA A 202 -3.97 12.22 -1.10
C ALA A 202 -4.66 11.05 -0.35
N GLU A 203 -5.21 10.08 -1.09
CA GLU A 203 -5.82 8.87 -0.51
C GLU A 203 -4.81 7.99 0.25
N ASP A 204 -3.61 7.81 -0.31
CA ASP A 204 -2.50 7.08 0.33
C ASP A 204 -2.04 7.80 1.62
N LEU A 205 -1.98 9.15 1.59
CA LEU A 205 -1.63 9.96 2.76
C LEU A 205 -2.69 9.85 3.88
N ASP A 206 -3.98 9.94 3.54
CA ASP A 206 -5.06 9.80 4.51
C ASP A 206 -5.06 8.39 5.15
N THR A 207 -4.77 7.37 4.35
CA THR A 207 -4.62 5.98 4.82
C THR A 207 -3.46 5.86 5.81
N LEU A 208 -2.29 6.43 5.49
CA LEU A 208 -1.14 6.46 6.38
C LEU A 208 -1.42 7.22 7.68
N ILE A 209 -2.15 8.34 7.62
CA ILE A 209 -2.55 9.10 8.81
C ILE A 209 -3.47 8.27 9.71
N ALA A 210 -4.44 7.55 9.11
CA ALA A 210 -5.34 6.67 9.85
C ALA A 210 -4.58 5.52 10.53
N GLU A 211 -3.65 4.88 9.80
CA GLU A 211 -2.79 3.84 10.36
C GLU A 211 -1.92 4.38 11.49
N ASN A 212 -1.29 5.55 11.30
CA ASN A 212 -0.47 6.18 12.33
C ASN A 212 -1.28 6.46 13.60
N ARG A 213 -2.51 6.97 13.45
CA ARG A 213 -3.43 7.22 14.56
C ARG A 213 -3.80 5.93 15.29
N PHE A 214 -4.05 4.84 14.55
CA PHE A 214 -4.34 3.53 15.13
C PHE A 214 -3.15 2.95 15.90
N LEU A 215 -1.95 2.99 15.30
CA LEU A 215 -0.72 2.52 15.94
C LEU A 215 -0.41 3.32 17.21
N LYS A 216 -0.61 4.64 17.19
CA LYS A 216 -0.45 5.51 18.36
C LYS A 216 -1.42 5.13 19.48
N ALA A 217 -2.69 4.91 19.16
CA ALA A 217 -3.67 4.45 20.16
C ALA A 217 -3.30 3.08 20.76
N ARG A 218 -2.77 2.16 19.94
CA ARG A 218 -2.29 0.86 20.40
C ARG A 218 -1.07 0.98 21.32
N LEU A 219 -0.14 1.88 21.00
CA LEU A 219 1.02 2.19 21.84
C LEU A 219 0.59 2.78 23.18
N ASP A 220 -0.34 3.74 23.17
CA ASP A 220 -0.87 4.36 24.38
C ASP A 220 -1.55 3.31 25.28
N SER A 221 -2.36 2.41 24.72
CA SER A 221 -2.97 1.29 25.46
C SER A 221 -1.91 0.37 26.08
N ALA A 222 -0.86 0.01 25.34
CA ALA A 222 0.21 -0.84 25.86
C ALA A 222 1.00 -0.14 26.98
N ASN A 223 1.19 1.18 26.89
CA ASN A 223 1.80 1.97 27.95
C ASN A 223 0.92 2.01 29.21
N GLU A 224 -0.40 2.21 29.07
CA GLU A 224 -1.33 2.14 30.20
C GLU A 224 -1.32 0.75 30.88
N GLU A 225 -1.28 -0.33 30.10
CA GLU A 225 -1.13 -1.69 30.63
C GLU A 225 0.21 -1.89 31.36
N SER A 226 1.30 -1.34 30.82
CA SER A 226 2.61 -1.38 31.48
C SER A 226 2.60 -0.66 32.83
N GLU A 227 2.03 0.55 32.88
CA GLU A 227 1.94 1.35 34.11
C GLU A 227 1.05 0.69 35.16
N THR A 228 -0.10 0.13 34.75
CA THR A 228 -0.97 -0.62 35.67
C THR A 228 -0.27 -1.88 36.22
N MET A 229 0.50 -2.59 35.39
CA MET A 229 1.29 -3.74 35.83
C MET A 229 2.42 -3.33 36.79
N LYS A 230 3.14 -2.23 36.53
CA LYS A 230 4.16 -1.69 37.44
C LYS A 230 3.55 -1.31 38.80
N ALA A 231 2.41 -0.63 38.81
CA ALA A 231 1.70 -0.28 40.04
C ALA A 231 1.28 -1.53 40.82
N THR A 232 0.77 -2.55 40.12
CA THR A 232 0.39 -3.83 40.72
C THR A 232 1.58 -4.57 41.33
N LEU A 233 2.71 -4.63 40.62
CA LEU A 233 3.95 -5.21 41.12
C LEU A 233 4.49 -4.45 42.34
N SER A 234 4.42 -3.12 42.34
CA SER A 234 4.81 -2.30 43.49
C SER A 234 3.94 -2.61 44.72
N LYS A 235 2.62 -2.78 44.53
CA LYS A 235 1.71 -3.21 45.61
C LYS A 235 2.07 -4.60 46.16
N TYR A 236 2.35 -5.57 45.28
CA TYR A 236 2.79 -6.91 45.71
C TYR A 236 4.12 -6.89 46.44
N ARG A 237 5.10 -6.11 45.97
CA ARG A 237 6.38 -5.92 46.68
C ARG A 237 6.17 -5.35 48.08
N ALA A 238 5.37 -4.29 48.20
CA ALA A 238 5.05 -3.69 49.49
C ALA A 238 4.39 -4.70 50.46
N MET A 239 3.46 -5.54 49.97
CA MET A 239 2.84 -6.60 50.79
C MET A 239 3.83 -7.67 51.23
N THR A 240 4.81 -8.02 50.40
CA THR A 240 5.85 -8.99 50.76
C THR A 240 6.89 -8.41 51.72
N GLU A 241 7.23 -7.12 51.59
CA GLU A 241 8.18 -6.41 52.47
C GLU A 241 7.55 -6.02 53.82
N SER A 242 6.22 -5.80 53.88
CA SER A 242 5.51 -5.54 55.13
C SER A 242 5.32 -6.77 56.02
N ARG A 243 5.73 -7.96 55.56
CA ARG A 243 5.75 -9.18 56.38
C ARG A 243 7.08 -9.19 57.15
N PRO A 244 7.11 -9.07 58.49
CA PRO A 244 8.37 -9.07 59.22
C PRO A 244 9.11 -10.37 58.97
N SER A 245 10.36 -10.27 58.53
CA SER A 245 11.30 -11.38 58.46
C SER A 245 11.58 -11.90 59.87
N THR A 246 10.86 -12.93 60.30
CA THR A 246 11.26 -13.74 61.46
C THR A 246 12.39 -14.67 61.04
N ALA A 247 13.59 -14.11 60.93
CA ALA A 247 14.84 -14.86 60.84
C ALA A 247 15.81 -14.33 61.91
N SER A 248 15.76 -14.94 63.10
CA SER A 248 16.84 -14.93 64.08
C SER A 248 16.73 -16.22 64.90
N PRO A 249 17.79 -17.05 64.99
CA PRO A 249 17.74 -18.31 65.72
C PRO A 249 18.45 -18.18 67.08
N VAL A 250 17.73 -17.96 68.19
CA VAL A 250 18.24 -18.26 69.54
C VAL A 250 17.11 -18.60 70.53
N ALA A 251 17.16 -19.85 71.01
CA ALA A 251 16.75 -20.43 72.31
C ALA A 251 15.56 -19.89 73.14
N ASN A 252 14.65 -20.84 73.44
CA ASN A 252 13.95 -21.13 74.71
C ASN A 252 12.76 -20.30 75.21
N GLN A 253 11.80 -21.10 75.72
CA GLN A 253 10.64 -20.84 76.59
C GLN A 253 9.30 -20.39 75.97
N ASP A 254 8.41 -21.38 75.88
CA ASP A 254 7.06 -21.40 76.45
C ASP A 254 6.29 -20.07 76.55
N SER A 255 5.38 -19.84 75.60
CA SER A 255 4.02 -19.37 75.92
C SER A 255 3.17 -19.37 74.65
N SER A 256 2.10 -20.18 74.69
CA SER A 256 0.79 -19.97 74.06
C SER A 256 0.65 -18.76 73.12
N LEU A 257 0.57 -18.99 71.81
CA LEU A 257 -0.02 -18.03 70.87
C LEU A 257 -0.73 -18.79 69.76
N GLY A 258 -2.06 -18.77 69.82
CA GLY A 258 -2.93 -19.30 68.79
C GLY A 258 -2.68 -18.59 67.47
N GLU A 259 -2.14 -19.35 66.53
CA GLU A 259 -2.02 -18.99 65.12
C GLU A 259 -3.43 -19.00 64.50
N LYS A 260 -4.23 -17.98 64.80
CA LYS A 260 -5.53 -17.76 64.18
C LYS A 260 -5.29 -17.26 62.76
N SER A 261 -5.45 -18.21 61.84
CA SER A 261 -5.79 -18.08 60.42
C SER A 261 -6.01 -16.64 59.97
N SER A 262 -5.02 -16.09 59.28
CA SER A 262 -5.13 -14.86 58.51
C SER A 262 -6.20 -15.05 57.42
N VAL A 263 -7.40 -14.56 57.73
CA VAL A 263 -8.54 -14.24 56.85
C VAL A 263 -8.39 -14.75 55.42
N ALA A 264 -8.81 -15.99 55.21
CA ALA A 264 -9.04 -16.55 53.88
C ALA A 264 -10.18 -15.75 53.22
N VAL A 265 -9.87 -15.13 52.08
CA VAL A 265 -10.77 -14.52 51.07
C VAL A 265 -12.26 -14.66 51.41
N VAL A 266 -12.80 -13.67 52.14
CA VAL A 266 -14.19 -13.64 52.58
C VAL A 266 -15.02 -12.93 51.51
N ASN A 267 -15.93 -13.64 50.87
CA ASN A 267 -16.89 -13.05 49.91
C ASN A 267 -17.85 -12.10 50.64
N MET A 268 -18.34 -11.04 49.98
CA MET A 268 -19.22 -10.02 50.56
C MET A 268 -20.48 -10.59 51.24
N LYS A 269 -20.98 -11.75 50.77
CA LYS A 269 -22.08 -12.48 51.43
C LYS A 269 -21.68 -13.05 52.79
N GLN A 270 -20.48 -13.61 52.88
CA GLN A 270 -19.93 -14.18 54.11
C GLN A 270 -19.59 -13.08 55.13
N ILE A 271 -19.06 -11.93 54.70
CA ILE A 271 -18.85 -10.77 55.60
C ILE A 271 -20.20 -10.31 56.18
N ARG A 272 -21.24 -10.23 55.35
CA ARG A 272 -22.58 -9.84 55.78
C ARG A 272 -23.16 -10.82 56.80
N GLU A 273 -23.02 -12.12 56.55
CA GLU A 273 -23.50 -13.18 57.44
C GLU A 273 -22.74 -13.21 58.77
N LEU A 274 -21.42 -13.05 58.75
CA LEU A 274 -20.59 -12.93 59.94
C LEU A 274 -20.99 -11.73 60.82
N LEU A 275 -21.17 -10.55 60.21
CA LEU A 275 -21.61 -9.34 60.92
C LEU A 275 -23.05 -9.45 61.45
N SER A 276 -23.90 -10.29 60.83
CA SER A 276 -25.29 -10.50 61.23
C SER A 276 -25.44 -11.58 62.31
N SER A 277 -24.50 -12.52 62.37
CA SER A 277 -24.52 -13.64 63.30
C SER A 277 -24.15 -13.17 64.71
N HIS A 278 -25.06 -13.32 65.68
CA HIS A 278 -24.79 -13.03 67.11
C HIS A 278 -24.03 -14.17 67.80
N ALA A 279 -23.67 -15.23 67.07
CA ALA A 279 -23.04 -16.43 67.60
C ALA A 279 -21.51 -16.30 67.74
N ILE A 280 -20.89 -15.34 67.06
CA ILE A 280 -19.43 -15.14 67.04
C ILE A 280 -19.12 -13.76 67.63
N LYS A 281 -18.37 -13.72 68.74
CA LYS A 281 -17.81 -12.46 69.26
C LYS A 281 -16.59 -12.09 68.44
N LEU A 282 -16.70 -11.05 67.63
CA LEU A 282 -15.59 -10.45 66.89
C LEU A 282 -14.78 -9.56 67.84
N ASP A 283 -13.46 -9.59 67.71
CA ASP A 283 -12.56 -8.70 68.45
C ASP A 283 -12.15 -7.45 67.62
N ASP A 284 -11.45 -6.51 68.25
CA ASP A 284 -11.02 -5.26 67.59
C ASP A 284 -10.13 -5.49 66.35
N ASN A 285 -9.41 -6.62 66.28
CA ASN A 285 -8.58 -6.95 65.14
C ASN A 285 -9.44 -7.50 63.99
N ASP A 286 -10.45 -8.32 64.30
CA ASP A 286 -11.42 -8.79 63.32
C ASP A 286 -12.16 -7.61 62.66
N TYR A 287 -12.58 -6.62 63.47
CA TYR A 287 -13.24 -5.41 62.93
C TYR A 287 -12.32 -4.59 62.04
N LYS A 288 -11.03 -4.46 62.39
CA LYS A 288 -10.03 -3.77 61.55
C LYS A 288 -9.82 -4.50 60.22
N ALA A 289 -9.69 -5.82 60.26
CA ALA A 289 -9.52 -6.65 59.06
C ALA A 289 -10.75 -6.57 58.13
N ILE A 290 -11.95 -6.69 58.70
CA ILE A 290 -13.21 -6.56 57.94
C ILE A 290 -13.32 -5.15 57.33
N THR A 291 -12.97 -4.10 58.07
CA THR A 291 -13.01 -2.73 57.57
C THR A 291 -12.05 -2.51 56.40
N ALA A 292 -10.83 -3.05 56.48
CA ALA A 292 -9.86 -2.98 55.39
C ALA A 292 -10.37 -3.69 54.12
N ILE A 293 -10.94 -4.90 54.26
CA ILE A 293 -11.51 -5.66 53.14
C ILE A 293 -12.70 -4.93 52.51
N LEU A 294 -13.58 -4.36 53.32
CA LEU A 294 -14.73 -3.59 52.81
C LEU A 294 -14.29 -2.32 52.08
N LEU A 295 -13.23 -1.65 52.55
CA LEU A 295 -12.66 -0.47 51.91
C LEU A 295 -12.05 -0.82 50.55
N ASP A 296 -11.27 -1.89 50.48
CA ASP A 296 -10.69 -2.39 49.23
C ASP A 296 -11.78 -2.76 48.22
N LEU A 297 -12.82 -3.47 48.66
CA LEU A 297 -13.95 -3.83 47.81
C LEU A 297 -14.75 -2.61 47.32
N CYS A 298 -14.85 -1.56 48.14
CA CYS A 298 -15.45 -0.29 47.75
C CYS A 298 -14.61 0.41 46.67
N ASN A 299 -13.29 0.44 46.84
CA ASN A 299 -12.35 0.99 45.87
C ASN A 299 -12.39 0.24 44.53
N ASP A 300 -12.43 -1.10 44.56
CA ASP A 300 -12.55 -1.90 43.34
C ASP A 300 -13.86 -1.61 42.59
N LYS A 301 -14.97 -1.49 43.30
CA LYS A 301 -16.27 -1.12 42.70
C LYS A 301 -16.23 0.28 42.11
N GLN A 302 -15.57 1.23 42.77
CA GLN A 302 -15.38 2.59 42.28
C GLN A 302 -14.51 2.62 41.01
N MET A 303 -13.45 1.81 40.95
CA MET A 303 -12.61 1.63 39.76
C MET A 303 -13.41 1.03 38.60
N ALA A 304 -14.17 -0.04 38.85
CA ALA A 304 -15.02 -0.67 37.83
C ALA A 304 -16.06 0.32 37.27
N LEU A 305 -16.71 1.11 38.13
CA LEU A 305 -17.62 2.19 37.70
C LEU A 305 -16.89 3.24 36.85
N THR A 306 -15.66 3.58 37.19
CA THR A 306 -14.85 4.55 36.42
C THR A 306 -14.52 4.01 35.04
N HIS A 307 -14.12 2.74 34.93
CA HIS A 307 -13.89 2.08 33.62
C HIS A 307 -15.17 2.03 32.78
N LEU A 308 -16.32 1.65 33.37
CA LEU A 308 -17.61 1.65 32.69
C LEU A 308 -18.00 3.04 32.17
N ARG A 309 -17.79 4.10 32.97
CA ARG A 309 -18.04 5.48 32.54
C ARG A 309 -17.16 5.89 31.36
N ARG A 310 -15.86 5.50 31.37
CA ARG A 310 -14.96 5.76 30.24
C ARG A 310 -15.40 5.01 28.99
N ALA A 311 -15.74 3.73 29.11
CA ALA A 311 -16.23 2.92 28.00
C ALA A 311 -17.52 3.53 27.39
N ASN A 312 -18.49 3.91 28.22
CA ASN A 312 -19.71 4.57 27.77
C ASN A 312 -19.44 5.93 27.09
N LYS A 313 -18.43 6.68 27.55
CA LYS A 313 -18.01 7.93 26.90
C LYS A 313 -17.45 7.68 25.49
N VAL A 314 -16.63 6.63 25.33
CA VAL A 314 -16.09 6.24 24.01
C VAL A 314 -17.22 5.81 23.07
N LEU A 315 -18.13 4.97 23.55
CA LEU A 315 -19.31 4.54 22.78
C LEU A 315 -20.18 5.74 22.38
N GLY A 316 -20.44 6.67 23.30
CA GLY A 316 -21.19 7.89 23.00
C GLY A 316 -20.52 8.74 21.91
N ASN A 317 -19.20 8.91 21.97
CA ASN A 317 -18.46 9.63 20.92
C ASN A 317 -18.57 8.94 19.56
N ARG A 318 -18.50 7.59 19.52
CA ARG A 318 -18.62 6.83 18.28
C ARG A 318 -20.03 6.91 17.69
N VAL A 319 -21.07 6.89 18.54
CA VAL A 319 -22.45 7.11 18.12
C VAL A 319 -22.59 8.49 17.48
N ASN A 320 -22.09 9.54 18.14
CA ASN A 320 -22.14 10.91 17.59
C ASN A 320 -21.41 11.02 16.24
N GLU A 321 -20.27 10.35 16.07
CA GLU A 321 -19.53 10.31 14.81
C GLU A 321 -20.36 9.63 13.70
N VAL A 322 -20.96 8.48 14.00
CA VAL A 322 -21.83 7.76 13.05
C VAL A 322 -23.07 8.58 12.69
N GLU A 323 -23.72 9.23 13.66
CA GLU A 323 -24.85 10.13 13.42
C GLU A 323 -24.44 11.32 12.53
N SER A 324 -23.26 11.90 12.75
CA SER A 324 -22.73 12.96 11.89
C SER A 324 -22.48 12.48 10.46
N HIS A 325 -21.91 11.29 10.27
CA HIS A 325 -21.72 10.72 8.93
C HIS A 325 -23.05 10.44 8.23
N LEU A 326 -24.04 9.93 8.95
CA LEU A 326 -25.36 9.66 8.41
C LEU A 326 -26.06 10.96 7.98
N ALA A 327 -25.98 12.02 8.78
CA ALA A 327 -26.51 13.35 8.42
C ALA A 327 -25.88 13.91 7.14
N VAL A 328 -24.57 13.74 6.95
CA VAL A 328 -23.87 14.18 5.72
C VAL A 328 -24.34 13.36 4.51
N LEU A 329 -24.52 12.05 4.67
CA LEU A 329 -25.03 11.18 3.60
C LEU A 329 -26.47 11.52 3.22
N GLU A 330 -27.33 11.84 4.19
CA GLU A 330 -28.70 12.31 3.94
C GLU A 330 -28.75 13.67 3.23
N ALA A 331 -27.87 14.61 3.59
CA ALA A 331 -27.75 15.88 2.89
C ALA A 331 -27.30 15.68 1.44
N LYS A 332 -26.34 14.78 1.22
CA LYS A 332 -25.83 14.43 -0.12
C LYS A 332 -26.92 13.76 -0.97
N SER A 333 -27.69 12.83 -0.42
CA SER A 333 -28.78 12.16 -1.15
C SER A 333 -29.92 13.12 -1.54
N ARG A 334 -30.23 14.12 -0.71
CA ARG A 334 -31.18 15.20 -1.06
C ARG A 334 -30.66 16.11 -2.17
N SER A 335 -29.36 16.42 -2.18
CA SER A 335 -28.75 17.26 -3.23
C SER A 335 -28.67 16.58 -4.60
N THR A 336 -28.77 15.26 -4.66
CA THR A 336 -28.72 14.46 -5.90
C THR A 336 -30.08 14.10 -6.48
N SER A 337 -31.19 14.55 -5.88
CA SER A 337 -32.53 14.35 -6.45
C SER A 337 -32.84 15.48 -7.45
N PRO A 338 -32.95 15.20 -8.77
CA PRO A 338 -33.34 16.22 -9.72
C PRO A 338 -34.83 16.50 -9.54
N ASN A 339 -35.14 17.72 -9.11
CA ASN A 339 -36.46 18.33 -9.25
C ASN A 339 -36.97 18.07 -10.68
N LYS A 340 -38.02 17.26 -10.84
CA LYS A 340 -38.84 17.26 -12.06
C LYS A 340 -39.81 18.43 -11.92
N PRO A 341 -39.74 19.48 -12.76
CA PRO A 341 -40.81 20.45 -12.82
C PRO A 341 -42.00 19.84 -13.56
N SER A 342 -43.19 20.24 -13.09
CA SER A 342 -44.52 19.89 -13.59
C SER A 342 -44.80 20.39 -15.00
#